data_AF-A0A8R1XR50-F1
#
_entry.id   AF-A0A8R1XR50-F1
#
_cell.length_a   1.000
_cell.length_b   1.000
_cell.length_c   1.000
_cell.angle_alpha   90.00
_cell.angle_beta   90.00
_cell.angle_gamma   90.00
#
_symmetry.space_group_name_H-M   'P 1'
#
loop_
_entity.id
_entity.type
_entity.pdbx_description
1 polymer ?
#
loop_
_entity_poly.entity_id
_entity_poly.type
_entity_poly.pdbx_seq_one_letter_code
_entity_poly.pdbx_strand_id
1 'polypeptide(L)'
;MLKSPKWLWFLDLTVGVVLVSGIASFVVWRRSEDFRKSTFSNVPRIADYFYRTEDIIGGQLRGTRLKRKDYHRWFPEEDDK
;
A
#
# COMPACT_ATOMS: atom_id res chain seq x y z
N MET A 1 40.69 -12.67 3.03
CA MET A 1 39.50 -11.85 2.74
C MET A 1 38.43 -12.77 2.18
N LEU A 2 37.37 -13.03 2.95
CA LEU A 2 36.24 -13.85 2.50
C LEU A 2 35.55 -13.10 1.34
N LYS A 3 35.61 -13.63 0.12
CA LYS A 3 34.87 -13.05 -1.00
C LYS A 3 33.38 -13.20 -0.69
N SER A 4 32.68 -12.07 -0.57
CA SER A 4 31.24 -12.08 -0.34
C SER A 4 30.57 -12.90 -1.46
N PRO A 5 29.82 -13.95 -1.12
CA PRO A 5 29.33 -14.88 -2.12
C PRO A 5 28.31 -14.20 -3.05
N LYS A 6 28.44 -14.42 -4.36
CA LYS A 6 27.71 -13.69 -5.42
C LYS A 6 26.18 -13.71 -5.26
N TRP A 7 25.62 -14.71 -4.58
CA TRP A 7 24.17 -14.79 -4.33
C TRP A 7 23.66 -13.66 -3.42
N LEU A 8 24.50 -13.10 -2.54
CA LEU A 8 24.13 -11.94 -1.73
C LEU A 8 23.84 -10.71 -2.61
N TRP A 9 24.61 -10.50 -3.69
CA TRP A 9 24.32 -9.44 -4.65
C TRP A 9 22.98 -9.62 -5.35
N PHE A 10 22.62 -10.86 -5.70
CA PHE A 10 21.29 -11.14 -6.26
C PHE A 10 20.18 -10.89 -5.24
N LEU A 11 20.41 -11.23 -3.96
CA LEU A 11 19.46 -10.99 -2.89
C LEU A 11 19.27 -9.50 -2.61
N ASP A 12 20.36 -8.72 -2.57
CA ASP A 12 20.28 -7.27 -2.40
C ASP A 12 19.53 -6.60 -3.57
N LEU A 13 19.76 -7.08 -4.80
CA LEU A 13 19.07 -6.56 -5.99
C LEU A 13 17.59 -6.91 -5.98
N THR A 14 17.20 -8.14 -5.61
CA THR A 14 15.78 -8.52 -5.55
C THR A 14 15.06 -7.77 -4.44
N VAL A 15 15.68 -7.63 -3.26
CA VAL A 15 15.14 -6.82 -2.16
C VAL A 15 14.97 -5.38 -2.60
N GLY A 16 15.96 -4.79 -3.27
CA GLY A 16 15.88 -3.44 -3.82
C GLY A 16 14.72 -3.26 -4.79
N VAL A 17 14.55 -4.18 -5.74
CA VAL A 17 13.46 -4.15 -6.72
C VAL A 17 12.09 -4.28 -6.06
N VAL A 18 11.96 -5.16 -5.05
CA VAL A 18 10.72 -5.35 -4.31
C VAL A 18 10.36 -4.09 -3.51
N LEU A 19 11.33 -3.46 -2.86
CA LEU A 19 11.11 -2.22 -2.12
C LEU A 19 10.70 -1.07 -3.04
N VAL A 20 11.43 -0.87 -4.14
CA VAL A 20 11.12 0.19 -5.12
C VAL A 20 9.74 0.00 -5.74
N SER A 21 9.40 -1.23 -6.13
CA SER A 21 8.08 -1.53 -6.71
C SER A 21 6.95 -1.37 -5.70
N GLY A 22 7.15 -1.74 -4.43
CA GLY A 22 6.19 -1.50 -3.35
C GLY A 22 5.94 -0.01 -3.10
N ILE A 23 7.00 0.79 -3.04
CA ILE A 23 6.89 2.25 -2.87
C ILE A 23 6.18 2.88 -4.07
N ALA A 24 6.57 2.52 -5.29
CA ALA A 24 5.93 3.02 -6.50
C ALA A 24 4.43 2.69 -6.53
N SER A 25 4.07 1.45 -6.19
CA SER A 25 2.67 1.00 -6.12
C SER A 25 1.89 1.79 -5.07
N PHE A 26 2.47 2.02 -3.89
CA PHE A 26 1.86 2.85 -2.86
C PHE A 26 1.65 4.30 -3.30
N VAL A 27 2.63 4.90 -3.99
CA VAL A 27 2.50 6.27 -4.51
C VAL A 27 1.41 6.37 -5.57
N VAL A 28 1.33 5.40 -6.48
CA VAL A 28 0.27 5.35 -7.51
C VAL A 28 -1.10 5.17 -6.85
N TRP A 29 -1.21 4.22 -5.91
CA TRP A 29 -2.40 4.00 -5.10
C TRP A 29 -2.84 5.26 -4.38
N ARG A 30 -1.93 5.98 -3.73
CA ARG A 30 -2.25 7.22 -3.04
C ARG A 30 -2.83 8.29 -3.96
N ARG A 31 -2.33 8.37 -5.20
CA ARG A 31 -2.71 9.42 -6.17
C ARG A 31 -3.99 9.11 -6.96
N SER A 32 -4.30 7.84 -7.22
CA SER A 32 -5.45 7.45 -8.04
C SER A 32 -6.56 6.88 -7.17
N GLU A 33 -7.67 7.62 -7.05
CA GLU A 33 -8.86 7.13 -6.35
C GLU A 33 -9.42 5.87 -7.01
N ASP A 34 -9.46 5.80 -8.35
CA ASP A 34 -9.92 4.62 -9.07
C ASP A 34 -9.06 3.40 -8.75
N PHE A 35 -7.73 3.58 -8.67
CA PHE A 35 -6.84 2.50 -8.28
C PHE A 35 -7.02 2.12 -6.81
N ARG A 36 -7.28 3.09 -5.90
CA ARG A 36 -7.64 2.75 -4.51
C ARG A 36 -8.92 1.94 -4.43
N LYS A 37 -9.98 2.38 -5.12
CA LYS A 37 -11.27 1.70 -5.16
C LYS A 37 -11.12 0.28 -5.71
N SER A 38 -10.44 0.15 -6.85
CA SER A 38 -10.15 -1.16 -7.45
C SER A 38 -9.35 -2.06 -6.49
N THR A 39 -8.32 -1.53 -5.84
CA THR A 39 -7.53 -2.29 -4.86
C THR A 39 -8.38 -2.70 -3.66
N PHE A 40 -9.23 -1.82 -3.16
CA PHE A 40 -10.14 -2.09 -2.05
C PHE A 40 -11.14 -3.20 -2.37
N SER A 41 -11.76 -3.13 -3.56
CA SER A 41 -12.75 -4.12 -4.00
C SER A 41 -12.14 -5.46 -4.38
N ASN A 42 -11.01 -5.47 -5.11
CA ASN A 42 -10.44 -6.70 -5.65
C ASN A 42 -9.47 -7.38 -4.68
N VAL A 43 -8.69 -6.59 -3.93
CA VAL A 43 -7.63 -7.11 -3.05
C VAL A 43 -7.62 -6.34 -1.72
N PRO A 44 -8.64 -6.55 -0.86
CA PRO A 44 -8.81 -5.77 0.38
C PRO A 44 -7.59 -5.85 1.31
N ARG A 45 -6.86 -6.96 1.30
CA ARG A 45 -5.60 -7.10 2.05
C ARG A 45 -4.51 -6.11 1.63
N ILE A 46 -4.38 -5.85 0.33
CA ILE A 46 -3.41 -4.87 -0.19
C ILE A 46 -3.89 -3.45 0.14
N ALA A 47 -5.19 -3.19 0.03
CA ALA A 47 -5.74 -1.91 0.44
C ALA A 47 -5.47 -1.63 1.92
N ASP A 48 -5.73 -2.61 2.80
CA ASP A 48 -5.42 -2.53 4.23
C ASP A 48 -3.94 -2.29 4.50
N TYR A 49 -3.06 -2.98 3.77
CA TYR A 49 -1.62 -2.74 3.85
C TYR A 49 -1.30 -1.28 3.52
N PHE A 50 -1.81 -0.75 2.40
CA PHE A 50 -1.55 0.63 2.01
C PHE A 50 -2.16 1.67 2.96
N TYR A 51 -3.37 1.45 3.50
CA TYR A 51 -3.91 2.33 4.54
C TYR A 51 -3.04 2.31 5.81
N ARG A 52 -2.55 1.14 6.24
CA ARG A 52 -1.62 1.06 7.36
C ARG A 52 -0.28 1.74 7.04
N THR A 53 0.22 1.61 5.81
CA THR A 53 1.42 2.33 5.37
C THR A 53 1.21 3.85 5.44
N GLU A 54 0.03 4.35 5.08
CA GLU A 54 -0.31 5.78 5.23
C GLU A 54 -0.38 6.20 6.71
N ASP A 55 -0.83 5.31 7.62
CA ASP A 55 -0.79 5.55 9.07
C ASP A 55 0.65 5.63 9.60
N ILE A 56 1.54 4.75 9.11
CA ILE A 56 2.95 4.71 9.50
C ILE A 56 3.69 5.96 9.02
N ILE A 57 3.47 6.38 7.77
CA ILE A 57 4.17 7.53 7.16
C ILE A 57 3.59 8.85 7.64
N GLY A 58 2.25 8.97 7.67
CA GLY A 58 1.56 10.22 7.95
C GLY A 58 1.33 10.49 9.43
N GLY A 59 1.39 9.45 10.27
CA GLY A 59 0.99 9.53 11.68
C GLY A 59 -0.51 9.80 11.86
N GLN A 60 -0.98 9.70 13.10
CA GLN A 60 -2.31 10.13 13.52
C GLN A 60 -3.52 9.45 12.84
N LEU A 61 -3.42 8.14 12.57
CA LEU A 61 -4.52 7.37 11.97
C LEU A 61 -5.00 7.97 10.63
N ARG A 62 -4.09 8.64 9.90
CA ARG A 62 -4.40 9.30 8.62
C ARG A 62 -4.92 8.32 7.57
N GLY A 63 -4.28 7.18 7.41
CA GLY A 63 -4.72 6.09 6.56
C GLY A 63 -6.04 5.47 7.04
N THR A 64 -6.21 5.28 8.35
CA THR A 64 -7.50 4.82 8.91
C THR A 64 -8.64 5.81 8.61
N ARG A 65 -8.41 7.11 8.75
CA ARG A 65 -9.37 8.17 8.38
C ARG A 65 -9.64 8.19 6.88
N LEU A 66 -8.60 8.01 6.07
CA LEU A 66 -8.73 7.92 4.62
C LEU A 66 -9.57 6.71 4.21
N LYS A 67 -9.32 5.54 4.82
CA LYS A 67 -10.09 4.31 4.59
C LYS A 67 -11.57 4.53 4.87
N ARG A 68 -11.88 5.12 6.02
CA ARG A 68 -13.27 5.43 6.39
C ARG A 68 -13.93 6.39 5.39
N LYS A 69 -13.23 7.46 5.03
CA LYS A 69 -13.73 8.43 4.03
C LYS A 69 -13.98 7.77 2.68
N ASP A 70 -13.04 6.96 2.21
CA ASP A 70 -13.12 6.24 0.94
C ASP A 70 -14.29 5.25 0.96
N TYR A 71 -14.47 4.49 2.05
CA TYR A 71 -15.58 3.55 2.21
C TYR A 71 -16.95 4.26 2.14
N HIS A 72 -17.16 5.30 2.94
CA HIS A 72 -18.39 6.10 2.90
C HIS A 72 -18.67 6.71 1.52
N ARG A 73 -17.63 7.05 0.77
CA ARG A 73 -17.76 7.63 -0.56
C ARG A 73 -18.09 6.58 -1.62
N TRP A 74 -17.54 5.38 -1.51
CA TRP A 74 -17.71 4.33 -2.51
C TRP A 74 -18.92 3.45 -2.27
N PHE A 75 -19.37 3.33 -1.02
CA PHE A 75 -20.47 2.47 -0.59
C PHE A 75 -21.47 3.25 0.29
N PRO A 76 -22.10 4.31 -0.22
CA PRO A 76 -23.02 5.14 0.57
C PRO A 76 -24.23 4.36 1.10
N GLU A 77 -24.64 3.30 0.40
CA GLU A 77 -25.83 2.50 0.72
C GLU A 77 -25.62 1.48 1.86
N GLU A 78 -24.37 1.21 2.24
CA GLU A 78 -24.08 0.24 3.32
C GLU A 78 -24.16 0.87 4.72
N ASP A 79 -24.10 2.20 4.87
CA ASP A 79 -24.24 2.87 6.17
C ASP A 79 -25.69 3.12 6.61
N ASP A 80 -26.66 3.04 5.70
CA ASP A 80 -28.08 3.28 6.00
C ASP A 80 -28.81 2.06 6.59
N LYS A 81 -28.10 0.95 6.88
CA LYS A 81 -28.66 -0.27 7.50
C LYS A 81 -28.09 -0.52 8.89
#